data_AF-A0A2E6NC44-F1
#
_entry.id   AF-A0A2E6NC44-F1
#
_cell.length_a   1.000
_cell.length_b   1.000
_cell.length_c   1.000
_cell.angle_alpha   90.00
_cell.angle_beta   90.00
_cell.angle_gamma   90.00
#
_symmetry.space_group_name_H-M   'P 1'
#
loop_
_entity.id
_entity.type
_entity.pdbx_description
1 polymer ?
#
loop_
_entity_poly.entity_id
_entity_poly.type
_entity_poly.pdbx_seq_one_letter_code
_entity_poly.pdbx_strand_id
1 'polypeptide(L)' 'MKKVYDVVQAKEIPDREKPKWLNIGTAFEKEGNITGIKIDVLPIPDNKGEIWLRLFEQKKKQDNNDNSEPL' A
#
# COMPACT_ATOMS: atom_id res chain seq x y z
N MET A 1 11.36 10.15 11.72
CA MET A 1 10.60 8.88 11.61
C MET A 1 10.73 8.39 10.18
N LYS A 2 11.12 7.12 9.97
CA LYS A 2 11.08 6.51 8.63
C LYS A 2 9.61 6.25 8.29
N LYS A 3 9.07 6.94 7.28
CA LYS A 3 7.72 6.67 6.78
C LYS A 3 7.79 5.54 5.76
N VAL A 4 6.75 4.72 5.76
CA VAL A 4 6.58 3.61 4.83
C VAL A 4 5.23 3.75 4.15
N TYR A 5 5.21 3.46 2.86
CA TYR A 5 4.04 3.58 2.01
C TYR A 5 3.72 2.23 1.41
N ASP A 6 2.44 1.89 1.34
CA ASP A 6 1.98 0.80 0.50
C ASP A 6 2.09 1.22 -0.95
N VAL A 7 2.74 0.38 -1.76
CA VAL A 7 2.74 0.52 -3.22
C VAL A 7 1.54 -0.24 -3.72
N VAL A 8 0.54 0.47 -4.24
CA VAL A 8 -0.73 -0.11 -4.63
C VAL A 8 -0.97 0.01 -6.12
N GLN A 9 -1.66 -0.99 -6.67
CA GLN A 9 -2.17 -0.98 -8.03
C GLN A 9 -3.70 -1.06 -8.00
N ALA A 10 -4.36 -0.29 -8.87
CA ALA A 10 -5.80 -0.42 -9.08
C ALA A 10 -6.11 -1.68 -9.88
N LYS A 11 -7.13 -2.43 -9.44
CA LYS A 11 -7.77 -3.49 -10.22
C LYS A 11 -9.24 -3.16 -10.39
N GLU A 12 -9.66 -2.95 -11.63
CA GLU A 12 -11.07 -2.83 -11.99
C GLU A 12 -11.75 -4.18 -11.79
N ILE A 13 -12.97 -4.13 -11.27
CA ILE A 13 -13.81 -5.31 -11.07
C ILE A 13 -15.14 -4.99 -11.77
N PRO A 14 -15.64 -5.88 -12.64
CA PRO A 14 -16.96 -5.72 -13.24
C PRO A 14 -18.03 -5.43 -12.17
N ASP A 15 -18.99 -4.58 -12.51
CA ASP A 15 -20.12 -4.21 -11.65
C ASP A 15 -19.76 -3.48 -10.35
N ARG A 16 -18.54 -2.92 -10.26
CA ARG A 16 -18.10 -2.11 -9.12
C ARG A 16 -17.67 -0.72 -9.56
N GLU A 17 -18.25 0.30 -8.97
CA GLU A 17 -17.90 1.71 -9.27
C GLU A 17 -16.48 2.10 -8.83
N LYS A 18 -15.96 1.47 -7.77
CA LYS A 18 -14.64 1.80 -7.20
C LYS A 18 -13.64 0.67 -7.46
N PRO A 19 -12.41 0.98 -7.90
CA PRO A 19 -11.38 -0.03 -8.09
C PRO A 19 -11.01 -0.68 -6.75
N LYS A 20 -10.61 -1.95 -6.82
CA LYS A 20 -9.95 -2.63 -5.70
C LYS A 20 -8.47 -2.26 -5.72
N TRP A 21 -7.98 -1.68 -4.65
CA TRP A 21 -6.55 -1.42 -4.47
C TRP A 21 -5.86 -2.71 -3.99
N LEU A 22 -4.86 -3.15 -4.75
CA LEU A 22 -4.00 -4.27 -4.39
C LEU A 22 -2.69 -3.71 -3.86
N ASN A 23 -2.31 -4.09 -2.64
CA ASN A 23 -0.96 -3.83 -2.15
C ASN A 23 0.00 -4.82 -2.81
N ILE A 24 0.99 -4.30 -3.53
CA ILE A 24 1.96 -5.08 -4.28
C ILE A 24 3.41 -4.81 -3.85
N GLY A 25 3.62 -4.02 -2.80
CA GLY A 25 4.94 -3.64 -2.38
C GLY A 25 4.99 -2.54 -1.33
N THR A 26 6.20 -2.06 -1.04
CA THR A 26 6.45 -1.02 -0.05
C THR A 26 7.44 0.00 -0.58
N ALA A 27 7.14 1.29 -0.40
CA ALA A 27 8.09 2.36 -0.65
C ALA A 27 8.62 2.94 0.67
N PHE A 28 9.89 3.32 0.66
CA PHE A 28 10.60 3.81 1.83
C PHE A 28 10.94 5.28 1.67
N GLU A 29 10.54 6.10 2.64
CA GLU A 29 10.89 7.51 2.68
C GLU A 29 12.02 7.77 3.69
N LYS A 30 12.96 8.64 3.29
CA LYS A 30 13.94 9.25 4.18
C LYS A 30 14.01 10.74 3.86
N GLU A 31 13.88 11.58 4.90
CA GLU A 31 14.04 13.04 4.79
C GLU A 31 13.14 13.66 3.70
N GLY A 32 11.87 13.24 3.62
CA GLY A 32 10.91 13.75 2.64
C GLY A 32 11.03 13.16 1.23
N ASN A 33 12.00 12.28 0.99
CA ASN A 33 12.26 11.70 -0.33
C ASN A 33 12.03 10.19 -0.34
N ILE A 34 11.37 9.68 -1.39
CA ILE A 34 11.31 8.25 -1.64
C ILE A 34 12.69 7.76 -2.05
N THR A 35 13.25 6.85 -1.26
CA THR A 35 14.61 6.33 -1.43
C THR A 35 14.65 4.96 -2.09
N GLY A 36 13.52 4.25 -2.11
CA GLY A 36 13.43 2.95 -2.73
C GLY A 36 12.01 2.41 -2.73
N ILE A 37 11.75 1.51 -3.67
CA ILE A 37 10.49 0.80 -3.84
C ILE A 37 10.84 -0.68 -3.92
N LYS A 38 10.27 -1.48 -3.00
CA LYS A 38 10.29 -2.94 -3.07
C LYS A 38 8.96 -3.40 -3.64
N ILE A 39 9.00 -4.18 -4.70
CA ILE A 39 7.84 -4.82 -5.30
C ILE A 39 7.84 -6.29 -4.89
N ASP A 40 6.74 -6.76 -4.32
CA ASP A 40 6.59 -8.15 -3.86
C ASP A 40 6.01 -9.06 -4.94
N VAL A 41 5.30 -8.49 -5.93
CA VAL A 41 4.70 -9.21 -7.05
C VAL A 41 4.79 -8.41 -8.35
N LEU A 42 4.89 -9.09 -9.48
CA LEU A 42 4.95 -8.40 -10.77
C LEU A 42 3.66 -7.57 -11.01
N PRO A 43 3.77 -6.26 -11.27
CA PRO A 43 2.62 -5.45 -11.61
C PRO A 43 2.05 -5.89 -12.96
N ILE A 44 0.73 -5.85 -13.07
CA ILE A 44 0.03 -6.29 -14.28
C ILE A 44 -0.40 -5.05 -15.06
N PRO A 45 -0.14 -4.95 -16.36
CA PRO A 45 -0.63 -3.83 -17.15
C PRO A 45 -2.16 -3.74 -17.16
N ASP A 46 -2.69 -2.52 -17.31
CA ASP A 46 -4.10 -2.30 -17.56
C ASP A 46 -4.50 -2.63 -19.02
N ASN A 47 -5.75 -2.38 -19.39
CA ASN A 47 -6.27 -2.65 -20.73
C ASN A 47 -5.58 -1.86 -21.85
N LYS A 48 -4.81 -0.80 -21.52
CA LYS A 48 -4.00 -0.02 -22.46
C LYS A 48 -2.53 -0.47 -22.47
N GLY A 49 -2.18 -1.45 -21.66
CA GLY A 49 -0.80 -1.90 -21.49
C GLY A 49 0.02 -1.01 -20.55
N GLU A 50 -0.61 -0.12 -19.79
CA GLU A 50 0.07 0.80 -18.87
C GLU A 50 0.14 0.22 -17.45
N ILE A 51 1.20 0.54 -16.71
CA ILE A 51 1.35 0.16 -15.30
C ILE A 51 1.28 1.42 -14.44
N TRP A 52 0.20 1.54 -13.67
CA TRP A 52 -0.03 2.65 -12.76
C TRP A 52 0.08 2.22 -11.30
N LEU A 53 1.08 2.75 -10.59
CA LEU A 53 1.30 2.52 -9.16
C LEU A 53 1.03 3.78 -8.35
N ARG A 54 0.50 3.63 -7.14
CA ARG A 54 0.25 4.72 -6.20
C ARG A 54 0.87 4.40 -4.84
N LEU A 55 1.17 5.44 -4.08
CA LEU A 55 1.73 5.33 -2.73
C LEU A 55 0.69 5.76 -1.71
N PHE A 56 0.31 4.86 -0.80
CA PHE A 56 -0.58 5.18 0.32
C PHE A 56 0.21 5.12 1.62
N GLU A 57 0.17 6.20 2.42
CA GLU A 57 0.89 6.24 3.70
C GLU A 57 0.34 5.16 4.64
N GLN A 58 1.20 4.29 5.16
CA GLN A 58 0.76 3.26 6.10
C GLN A 58 0.31 3.92 7.39
N LYS A 59 -0.87 3.55 7.88
CA LYS A 59 -1.32 3.98 9.20
C LYS A 59 -0.40 3.37 10.25
N LYS A 60 0.02 4.17 11.24
CA LYS A 60 0.68 3.64 12.43
C LYS A 60 -0.26 2.61 13.05
N LYS A 61 0.19 1.35 13.19
CA LYS A 61 -0.50 0.41 14.06
C LYS A 61 -0.48 1.02 15.45
N GLN A 62 -1.65 1.33 16.01
CA GLN A 62 -1.76 1.47 17.45
C GLN A 62 -1.49 0.07 18.01
N ASP A 63 -0.41 -0.07 18.76
CA ASP A 63 -0.16 -1.25 19.56
C ASP A 63 -1.26 -1.29 20.63
N ASN A 64 -2.34 -2.03 20.37
CA ASN A 64 -3.33 -2.35 21.39
C ASN A 64 -2.72 -3.39 22.34
N ASN A 65 -1.86 -2.93 23.25
CA ASN A 65 -1.58 -3.62 24.50
C ASN A 65 -2.72 -3.30 25.48
N ASP A 66 -3.90 -3.85 25.22
CA ASP A 66 -5.01 -3.84 26.18
C ASP A 66 -4.86 -5.06 27.10
N ASN A 67 -3.94 -4.96 28.08
CA ASN A 67 -3.92 -5.85 29.23
C ASN A 67 -5.12 -5.47 30.13
N SER A 68 -6.28 -6.03 29.86
CA SER A 68 -7.36 -6.10 30.85
C SER A 68 -7.34 -7.48 31.50
N GLU A 69 -6.78 -7.55 32.71
CA GLU A 69 -7.00 -8.70 33.60
C GLU A 69 -8.49 -8.79 33.95
N PRO A 70 -9.09 -9.99 33.93
CA PRO A 70 -10.46 -10.18 34.38
C PRO A 70 -10.54 -10.07 35.91
N LEU A 71 -11.47 -9.23 36.40
CA LEU A 71 -11.94 -9.23 37.79
C LEU A 71 -12.88 -10.40 38.06
#